data_AF-A0A7X3DC09-F1
#
_entry.id   AF-A0A7X3DC09-F1
#
_cell.length_a   1.000
_cell.length_b   1.000
_cell.length_c   1.000
_cell.angle_alpha   90.00
_cell.angle_beta   90.00
_cell.angle_gamma   90.00
#
_symmetry.space_group_name_H-M   'P 1'
#
loop_
_entity.id
_entity.type
_entity.pdbx_description
1 polymer ?
#
loop_
_entity_poly.entity_id
_entity_poly.type
_entity_poly.pdbx_seq_one_letter_code
_entity_poly.pdbx_strand_id
1 'polypeptide(L)'
;MKGLKSGLKSVLWSAAALLLTLSLAVPGLNLLAVLPMMVPYVVLYTMLSPRSFLLHLIPVWAVAAILVGPSVLIVAVFFLVPSLVLGHFYRKKAAAGMALRRTFVTLLALLLLQLIAFEYVIGFSMIDQMSSVVRDTYAGLERQKLLPADWNADYTELVIRLMIQSIPMAFIFVAFFYTVITHFLARRLLRASGVEAPGLPMAKDWMLPRVLFVYYLIAYVVNLVVPNDSSSFLAVALMNLMPLMRYAFAIQAIGFFFFIAHERGWHKVFPILIAIPVLLFPPLSLIGVIDVALPIRKAFKKS
;
A
#
# COMPACT_ATOMS: atom_id res chain seq x y z
N MET A 1 -26.17 -26.05 -16.24
CA MET A 1 -25.27 -26.42 -15.13
C MET A 1 -23.90 -26.85 -15.68
N LYS A 2 -22.95 -25.91 -15.83
CA LYS A 2 -21.52 -26.17 -16.09
C LYS A 2 -20.76 -25.36 -15.03
N GLY A 3 -20.25 -25.98 -13.97
CA GLY A 3 -19.61 -25.21 -12.89
C GLY A 3 -18.77 -25.97 -11.86
N LEU A 4 -18.78 -27.30 -11.83
CA LEU A 4 -18.11 -28.07 -10.77
C LEU A 4 -16.60 -28.32 -10.97
N LYS A 5 -15.99 -27.81 -12.05
CA LYS A 5 -14.52 -27.90 -12.24
C LYS A 5 -13.70 -26.94 -11.37
N SER A 6 -14.33 -26.10 -10.53
CA SER A 6 -13.66 -25.17 -9.61
C SER A 6 -13.54 -25.68 -8.16
N GLY A 7 -14.12 -26.84 -7.81
CA GLY A 7 -14.31 -27.27 -6.42
C GLY A 7 -13.02 -27.29 -5.60
N LEU A 8 -12.04 -28.11 -6.00
CA LEU A 8 -10.80 -28.29 -5.22
C LEU A 8 -9.99 -26.99 -5.07
N LYS A 9 -9.82 -26.22 -6.15
CA LYS A 9 -9.09 -24.94 -6.09
C LYS A 9 -9.77 -23.94 -5.16
N SER A 10 -11.09 -23.86 -5.21
CA SER A 10 -11.87 -22.95 -4.34
C SER A 10 -11.77 -23.38 -2.87
N VAL A 11 -11.81 -24.67 -2.58
CA VAL A 11 -11.59 -25.21 -1.23
C VAL A 11 -10.17 -24.88 -0.72
N LEU A 12 -9.14 -25.02 -1.56
CA LEU A 12 -7.76 -24.64 -1.19
C LEU A 12 -7.64 -23.15 -0.87
N TRP A 13 -8.31 -22.27 -1.63
CA TRP A 13 -8.33 -20.84 -1.33
C TRP A 13 -9.13 -20.49 -0.07
N SER A 14 -10.19 -21.24 0.24
CA SER A 14 -10.87 -21.13 1.53
C SER A 14 -10.00 -21.58 2.70
N ALA A 15 -9.25 -22.67 2.53
CA ALA A 15 -8.28 -23.12 3.53
C ALA A 15 -7.18 -22.06 3.71
N ALA A 16 -6.67 -21.46 2.62
CA ALA A 16 -5.71 -20.36 2.71
C ALA A 16 -6.30 -19.13 3.43
N ALA A 17 -7.55 -18.75 3.14
CA ALA A 17 -8.25 -17.67 3.86
C ALA A 17 -8.37 -17.97 5.36
N LEU A 18 -8.73 -19.21 5.72
CA LEU A 18 -8.82 -19.65 7.10
C LEU A 18 -7.45 -19.59 7.80
N LEU A 19 -6.42 -20.18 7.19
CA LEU A 19 -5.07 -20.21 7.76
C LEU A 19 -4.52 -18.79 7.96
N LEU A 20 -4.70 -17.89 6.99
CA LEU A 20 -4.27 -16.50 7.13
C LEU A 20 -5.05 -15.79 8.24
N THR A 21 -6.36 -16.03 8.36
CA THR A 21 -7.18 -15.44 9.42
C THR A 21 -6.78 -15.95 10.81
N LEU A 22 -6.55 -17.26 10.96
CA LEU A 22 -6.06 -17.84 12.22
C LEU A 22 -4.66 -17.33 12.57
N SER A 23 -3.81 -17.13 11.57
CA SER A 23 -2.45 -16.60 11.74
C SER A 23 -2.42 -15.16 12.26
N LEU A 24 -3.51 -14.40 12.14
CA LEU A 24 -3.63 -13.06 12.73
C LEU A 24 -3.58 -13.09 14.27
N ALA A 25 -3.95 -14.22 14.88
CA ALA A 25 -3.97 -14.39 16.33
C ALA A 25 -2.57 -14.66 16.92
N VAL A 26 -1.59 -15.01 16.09
CA VAL A 26 -0.25 -15.42 16.53
C VAL A 26 0.71 -14.23 16.38
N PRO A 27 1.26 -13.67 17.47
CA PRO A 27 2.22 -12.57 17.40
C PRO A 27 3.44 -12.92 16.54
N GLY A 28 3.88 -11.98 15.71
CA GLY A 28 4.99 -12.18 14.76
C GLY A 28 4.53 -12.82 13.45
N LEU A 29 3.77 -13.92 13.51
CA LEU A 29 3.19 -14.54 12.32
C LEU A 29 2.13 -13.65 11.67
N ASN A 30 1.38 -12.90 12.47
CA ASN A 30 0.39 -11.93 12.00
C ASN A 30 1.00 -10.93 10.99
N LEU A 31 2.22 -10.44 11.21
CA LEU A 31 2.90 -9.52 10.29
C LEU A 31 3.07 -10.11 8.88
N LEU A 32 3.36 -11.40 8.80
CA LEU A 32 3.49 -12.13 7.53
C LEU A 32 2.13 -12.47 6.93
N ALA A 33 1.14 -12.78 7.76
CA ALA A 33 -0.20 -13.16 7.32
C ALA A 33 -1.01 -12.00 6.74
N VAL A 34 -0.81 -10.78 7.26
CA VAL A 34 -1.53 -9.58 6.81
C VAL A 34 -1.17 -9.25 5.36
N LEU A 35 0.10 -9.44 4.94
CA LEU A 35 0.58 -9.12 3.58
C LEU A 35 -0.25 -9.78 2.45
N PRO A 36 -0.46 -11.11 2.41
CA PRO A 36 -1.29 -11.77 1.41
C PRO A 36 -2.79 -11.82 1.76
N MET A 37 -3.26 -11.20 2.86
CA MET A 37 -4.62 -11.41 3.39
C MET A 37 -5.74 -11.11 2.39
N MET A 38 -5.57 -10.11 1.53
CA MET A 38 -6.54 -9.78 0.49
C MET A 38 -6.61 -10.84 -0.63
N VAL A 39 -5.50 -11.52 -0.90
CA VAL A 39 -5.34 -12.42 -2.06
C VAL A 39 -6.40 -13.53 -2.12
N PRO A 40 -6.64 -14.36 -1.08
CA PRO A 40 -7.64 -15.41 -1.16
C PRO A 40 -9.05 -14.84 -1.38
N TYR A 41 -9.38 -13.69 -0.77
CA TYR A 41 -10.68 -13.05 -0.97
C TYR A 41 -10.86 -12.54 -2.40
N VAL A 42 -9.83 -11.89 -2.98
CA VAL A 42 -9.85 -11.47 -4.39
C VAL A 42 -10.01 -12.67 -5.30
N VAL A 43 -9.27 -13.76 -5.07
CA VAL A 43 -9.29 -14.95 -5.92
C VAL A 43 -10.63 -15.67 -5.85
N LEU A 44 -11.11 -15.99 -4.64
CA LEU A 44 -12.40 -16.64 -4.41
C LEU A 44 -13.54 -15.81 -5.01
N TYR A 45 -13.54 -14.49 -4.76
CA TYR A 45 -14.55 -13.62 -5.35
C TYR A 45 -14.44 -13.67 -6.87
N THR A 46 -13.27 -13.47 -7.47
CA THR A 46 -13.15 -13.47 -8.94
C THR A 46 -13.62 -14.78 -9.58
N MET A 47 -13.35 -15.94 -8.95
CA MET A 47 -13.64 -17.26 -9.52
C MET A 47 -15.08 -17.75 -9.32
N LEU A 48 -15.74 -17.35 -8.24
CA LEU A 48 -17.02 -17.94 -7.82
C LEU A 48 -18.21 -17.02 -8.13
N SER A 49 -19.41 -17.59 -8.20
CA SER A 49 -20.65 -16.79 -8.15
C SER A 49 -20.82 -16.17 -6.75
N PRO A 50 -21.58 -15.07 -6.58
CA PRO A 50 -21.78 -14.46 -5.26
C PRO A 50 -22.31 -15.45 -4.19
N ARG A 51 -23.23 -16.34 -4.56
CA ARG A 51 -23.75 -17.38 -3.67
C ARG A 51 -22.66 -18.38 -3.26
N SER A 52 -21.89 -18.87 -4.23
CA SER A 52 -20.79 -19.81 -3.96
C SER A 52 -19.67 -19.16 -3.13
N PHE A 53 -19.35 -17.89 -3.40
CA PHE A 53 -18.39 -17.13 -2.59
C PHE A 53 -18.81 -17.07 -1.12
N LEU A 54 -20.08 -16.77 -0.82
CA LEU A 54 -20.59 -16.75 0.56
C LEU A 54 -20.56 -18.15 1.21
N LEU A 55 -20.88 -19.20 0.47
CA LEU A 55 -20.78 -20.58 0.97
C LEU A 55 -19.34 -20.99 1.35
N HIS A 56 -18.34 -20.37 0.74
CA HIS A 56 -16.94 -20.56 1.10
C HIS A 56 -16.49 -19.63 2.24
N LEU A 57 -16.99 -18.39 2.28
CA LEU A 57 -16.56 -17.37 3.25
C LEU A 57 -17.16 -17.61 4.64
N ILE A 58 -18.46 -17.93 4.73
CA ILE A 58 -19.18 -18.06 6.01
C ILE A 58 -18.56 -19.16 6.89
N PRO A 59 -18.28 -20.38 6.39
CA PRO A 59 -17.64 -21.41 7.21
C PRO A 59 -16.24 -21.01 7.68
N VAL A 60 -15.45 -20.35 6.81
CA VAL A 60 -14.11 -19.86 7.16
C VAL A 60 -14.18 -18.89 8.32
N TRP A 61 -15.09 -17.92 8.28
CA TRP A 61 -15.27 -16.94 9.35
C TRP A 61 -15.87 -17.54 10.62
N ALA A 62 -16.83 -18.46 10.49
CA ALA A 62 -17.41 -19.15 11.65
C ALA A 62 -16.33 -19.94 12.40
N VAL A 63 -15.52 -20.72 11.69
CA VAL A 63 -14.41 -21.48 12.30
C VAL A 63 -13.38 -20.54 12.91
N ALA A 64 -12.97 -19.47 12.21
CA ALA A 64 -12.03 -18.51 12.75
C ALA A 64 -12.55 -17.83 14.04
N ALA A 65 -13.82 -17.44 14.07
CA ALA A 65 -14.44 -16.82 15.22
C ALA A 65 -14.57 -17.78 16.43
N ILE A 66 -14.85 -19.06 16.18
CA ILE A 66 -14.90 -20.08 17.24
C ILE A 66 -13.52 -20.33 17.84
N LEU A 67 -12.47 -20.37 17.01
CA LEU A 67 -11.12 -20.73 17.46
C LEU A 67 -10.34 -19.56 18.08
N VAL A 68 -10.50 -18.36 17.54
CA VAL A 68 -9.73 -17.16 17.94
C VAL A 68 -10.56 -16.15 18.73
N GLY A 69 -11.89 -16.18 18.55
CA GLY A 69 -12.82 -15.18 19.06
C GLY A 69 -13.35 -14.25 17.96
N PRO A 70 -14.50 -13.59 18.19
CA PRO A 70 -15.20 -12.82 17.17
C PRO A 70 -14.46 -11.55 16.71
N SER A 71 -13.53 -11.02 17.51
CA SER A 71 -12.75 -9.83 17.18
C SER A 71 -11.90 -10.00 15.92
N VAL A 72 -11.47 -11.22 15.58
CA VAL A 72 -10.71 -11.51 14.36
C VAL A 72 -11.51 -11.14 13.10
N LEU A 73 -12.84 -11.17 13.18
CA LEU A 73 -13.71 -10.83 12.06
C LEU A 73 -13.67 -9.34 11.72
N ILE A 74 -13.35 -8.46 12.68
CA ILE A 74 -13.18 -7.02 12.41
C ILE A 74 -12.05 -6.83 11.39
N VAL A 75 -10.92 -7.51 11.62
CA VAL A 75 -9.76 -7.48 10.71
C VAL A 75 -10.09 -8.17 9.38
N ALA A 76 -10.79 -9.31 9.42
CA ALA A 76 -11.19 -10.02 8.20
C ALA A 76 -12.14 -9.17 7.32
N VAL A 77 -13.10 -8.45 7.91
CA VAL A 77 -14.01 -7.54 7.21
C VAL A 77 -13.23 -6.38 6.58
N PHE A 78 -12.27 -5.80 7.30
CA PHE A 78 -11.42 -4.73 6.77
C PHE A 78 -10.74 -5.14 5.45
N PHE A 79 -10.19 -6.35 5.38
CA PHE A 79 -9.55 -6.86 4.16
C PHE A 79 -10.53 -7.36 3.10
N LEU A 80 -11.73 -7.80 3.49
CA LEU A 80 -12.76 -8.27 2.56
C LEU A 80 -13.20 -7.15 1.61
N VAL A 81 -13.60 -5.99 2.13
CA VAL A 81 -14.16 -4.88 1.33
C VAL A 81 -13.29 -4.47 0.14
N PRO A 82 -12.00 -4.10 0.29
CA PRO A 82 -11.13 -3.72 -0.83
C PRO A 82 -10.86 -4.91 -1.77
N SER A 83 -10.87 -6.15 -1.25
CA SER A 83 -10.72 -7.38 -2.03
C SER A 83 -11.91 -7.62 -2.96
N LEU A 84 -13.12 -7.35 -2.48
CA LEU A 84 -14.33 -7.38 -3.30
C LEU A 84 -14.28 -6.34 -4.42
N VAL A 85 -13.82 -5.12 -4.12
CA VAL A 85 -13.64 -4.07 -5.14
C VAL A 85 -12.68 -4.54 -6.23
N LEU A 86 -11.50 -5.05 -5.86
CA LEU A 86 -10.51 -5.52 -6.83
C LEU A 86 -11.05 -6.69 -7.67
N GLY A 87 -11.61 -7.71 -6.99
CA GLY A 87 -12.18 -8.89 -7.65
C GLY A 87 -13.37 -8.56 -8.55
N HIS A 88 -14.18 -7.56 -8.21
CA HIS A 88 -15.29 -7.08 -9.04
C HIS A 88 -14.81 -6.49 -10.35
N PHE A 89 -13.79 -5.64 -10.32
CA PHE A 89 -13.19 -5.10 -11.55
C PHE A 89 -12.47 -6.17 -12.37
N TYR A 90 -11.93 -7.22 -11.75
CA TYR A 90 -11.41 -8.38 -12.46
C TYR A 90 -12.51 -9.18 -13.17
N ARG A 91 -13.62 -9.49 -12.49
CA ARG A 91 -14.79 -10.15 -13.13
C ARG A 91 -15.31 -9.35 -14.33
N LYS A 92 -15.33 -8.03 -14.21
CA LYS A 92 -15.74 -7.11 -15.29
C LYS A 92 -14.68 -6.90 -16.38
N LYS A 93 -13.50 -7.53 -16.28
CA LYS A 93 -12.37 -7.35 -17.20
C LYS A 93 -12.01 -5.87 -17.42
N ALA A 94 -12.19 -5.04 -16.40
CA ALA A 94 -11.88 -3.61 -16.49
C ALA A 94 -10.37 -3.37 -16.59
N ALA A 95 -9.96 -2.19 -17.06
CA ALA A 95 -8.55 -1.82 -17.13
C ALA A 95 -7.88 -1.93 -15.74
N ALA A 96 -6.67 -2.51 -15.68
CA ALA A 96 -5.95 -2.73 -14.42
C ALA A 96 -5.79 -1.43 -13.61
N GLY A 97 -5.45 -0.33 -14.28
CA GLY A 97 -5.31 0.98 -13.63
C GLY A 97 -6.61 1.48 -12.99
N MET A 98 -7.78 1.15 -13.55
CA MET A 98 -9.06 1.48 -12.92
C MET A 98 -9.29 0.63 -11.67
N ALA A 99 -9.04 -0.68 -11.76
CA ALA A 99 -9.17 -1.60 -10.63
C ALA A 99 -8.28 -1.16 -9.45
N LEU A 100 -6.98 -0.92 -9.72
CA LEU A 100 -6.01 -0.46 -8.72
C LEU A 100 -6.41 0.89 -8.10
N ARG A 101 -6.79 1.90 -8.90
CA ARG A 101 -7.20 3.20 -8.34
C ARG A 101 -8.42 3.08 -7.42
N ARG A 102 -9.42 2.30 -7.81
CA ARG A 102 -10.64 2.10 -7.01
C ARG A 102 -10.33 1.35 -5.72
N THR A 103 -9.57 0.26 -5.79
CA THR A 103 -9.12 -0.49 -4.61
C THR A 103 -8.26 0.36 -3.68
N PHE A 104 -7.34 1.15 -4.22
CA PHE A 104 -6.50 2.08 -3.45
C PHE A 104 -7.35 3.09 -2.68
N VAL A 105 -8.28 3.77 -3.35
CA VAL A 105 -9.18 4.73 -2.71
C VAL A 105 -10.07 4.05 -1.67
N THR A 106 -10.57 2.84 -1.95
CA THR A 106 -11.34 2.07 -0.96
C THR A 106 -10.52 1.73 0.27
N LEU A 107 -9.28 1.25 0.13
CA LEU A 107 -8.45 0.92 1.28
C LEU A 107 -8.09 2.18 2.08
N LEU A 108 -7.74 3.27 1.40
CA LEU A 108 -7.44 4.54 2.06
C LEU A 108 -8.65 5.07 2.84
N ALA A 109 -9.84 5.02 2.24
CA ALA A 109 -11.09 5.40 2.91
C ALA A 109 -11.35 4.51 4.13
N LEU A 110 -11.13 3.20 4.03
CA LEU A 110 -11.31 2.29 5.16
C LEU A 110 -10.31 2.54 6.29
N LEU A 111 -9.03 2.84 5.98
CA LEU A 111 -8.04 3.21 6.98
C LEU A 111 -8.46 4.47 7.76
N LEU A 112 -8.94 5.50 7.04
CA LEU A 112 -9.43 6.74 7.66
C LEU A 112 -10.71 6.51 8.47
N LEU A 113 -11.66 5.74 7.93
CA LEU A 113 -12.90 5.39 8.64
C LEU A 113 -12.61 4.57 9.89
N GLN A 114 -11.64 3.65 9.84
CA GLN A 114 -11.25 2.85 10.99
C GLN A 114 -10.62 3.71 12.09
N LEU A 115 -9.79 4.69 11.73
CA LEU A 115 -9.23 5.63 12.71
C LEU A 115 -10.32 6.40 13.46
N ILE A 116 -11.33 6.91 12.72
CA ILE A 116 -12.49 7.60 13.30
C ILE A 116 -13.36 6.65 14.13
N ALA A 117 -13.61 5.43 13.63
CA ALA A 117 -14.47 4.47 14.32
C ALA A 117 -13.85 4.01 15.65
N PHE A 118 -12.53 3.76 15.69
CA PHE A 118 -11.86 3.38 16.94
C PHE A 118 -11.95 4.48 18.00
N GLU A 119 -11.71 5.73 17.60
CA GLU A 119 -11.83 6.88 18.50
C GLU A 119 -13.26 7.03 19.04
N TYR A 120 -14.23 7.22 18.14
CA TYR A 120 -15.55 7.71 18.53
C TYR A 120 -16.58 6.62 18.82
N VAL A 121 -16.38 5.39 18.33
CA VAL A 121 -17.33 4.27 18.54
C VAL A 121 -16.81 3.33 19.63
N ILE A 122 -15.52 3.04 19.62
CA ILE A 122 -14.91 2.11 20.60
C ILE A 122 -14.39 2.86 21.83
N GLY A 123 -14.11 4.17 21.72
CA GLY A 123 -13.47 4.94 22.79
C GLY A 123 -11.98 4.64 22.91
N PHE A 124 -11.35 4.22 21.81
CA PHE A 124 -9.94 3.84 21.76
C PHE A 124 -9.16 4.77 20.82
N SER A 125 -8.33 5.63 21.42
CA SER A 125 -7.45 6.53 20.68
C SER A 125 -6.16 5.85 20.27
N MET A 126 -6.07 5.55 18.97
CA MET A 126 -4.81 5.08 18.38
C MET A 126 -3.71 6.13 18.50
N ILE A 127 -4.05 7.43 18.42
CA ILE A 127 -3.08 8.51 18.50
C ILE A 127 -2.47 8.59 19.90
N ASP A 128 -3.31 8.51 20.94
CA ASP A 128 -2.83 8.55 22.33
C ASP A 128 -2.05 7.28 22.66
N GLN A 129 -2.50 6.11 22.18
CA GLN A 129 -1.78 4.86 22.36
C GLN A 129 -0.40 4.88 21.68
N MET A 130 -0.28 5.44 20.48
CA MET A 130 1.01 5.60 19.81
C MET A 130 1.91 6.57 20.58
N SER A 131 1.34 7.66 21.09
CA SER A 131 2.06 8.66 21.88
C SER A 131 2.56 8.09 23.20
N SER A 132 1.74 7.31 23.91
CA SER A 132 2.12 6.67 25.17
C SER A 132 3.23 5.65 24.96
N VAL A 133 3.18 4.83 23.92
CA VAL A 133 4.25 3.88 23.59
C VAL A 133 5.60 4.57 23.41
N VAL A 134 5.64 5.73 22.74
CA VAL A 134 6.88 6.50 22.57
C VAL A 134 7.37 7.06 23.91
N ARG A 135 6.46 7.65 24.72
CA ARG A 135 6.80 8.17 26.06
C ARG A 135 7.31 7.08 27.00
N ASP A 136 6.66 5.92 27.01
CA ASP A 136 7.03 4.78 27.85
C ASP A 136 8.37 4.20 27.44
N THR A 137 8.63 4.14 26.12
CA THR A 137 9.93 3.73 25.57
C THR A 137 11.04 4.70 26.02
N TYR A 138 10.81 6.01 25.89
CA TYR A 138 11.73 7.03 26.39
C TYR A 138 12.01 6.86 27.88
N ALA A 139 10.97 6.81 28.71
CA ALA A 139 11.11 6.67 30.16
C ALA A 139 11.82 5.36 30.57
N GLY A 140 11.65 4.29 29.79
CA GLY A 140 12.38 3.03 29.98
C GLY A 140 13.87 3.16 29.70
N LEU A 141 14.24 3.76 28.57
CA LEU A 141 15.64 3.97 28.17
C LEU A 141 16.36 4.99 29.06
N GLU A 142 15.67 6.05 29.49
CA GLU A 142 16.19 7.06 30.40
C GLU A 142 16.58 6.44 31.75
N ARG A 143 15.70 5.63 32.33
CA ARG A 143 15.98 4.90 33.58
C ARG A 143 17.19 3.97 33.47
N GLN A 144 17.45 3.42 32.29
CA GLN A 144 18.59 2.56 32.02
C GLN A 144 19.85 3.32 31.59
N LYS A 145 19.79 4.66 31.49
CA LYS A 145 20.88 5.52 30.99
C LYS A 145 21.40 5.09 29.61
N LEU A 146 20.50 4.59 28.76
CA LEU A 146 20.81 4.16 27.39
C LEU A 146 20.51 5.25 26.35
N LEU A 147 19.98 6.39 26.77
CA LEU A 147 19.67 7.49 25.87
C LEU A 147 20.95 8.27 25.48
N PRO A 148 21.04 8.74 24.22
CA PRO A 148 22.02 9.75 23.82
C PRO A 148 21.87 11.02 24.65
N ALA A 149 22.97 11.76 24.87
CA ALA A 149 22.98 12.98 25.68
C ALA A 149 22.01 14.07 25.17
N ASP A 150 21.78 14.13 23.86
CA ASP A 150 20.91 15.13 23.22
C ASP A 150 19.42 14.74 23.24
N TRP A 151 19.09 13.51 23.68
CA TRP A 151 17.71 13.04 23.69
C TRP A 151 17.02 13.41 25.01
N ASN A 152 16.19 14.45 24.97
CA ASN A 152 15.42 14.93 26.12
C ASN A 152 13.89 14.80 25.91
N ALA A 153 13.11 15.27 26.88
CA ALA A 153 11.65 15.24 26.83
C ALA A 153 11.09 16.06 25.65
N ASP A 154 11.63 17.26 25.38
CA ASP A 154 11.17 18.11 24.27
C ASP A 154 11.39 17.45 22.90
N TYR A 155 12.54 16.77 22.73
CA TYR A 155 12.82 15.98 21.53
C TYR A 155 11.84 14.82 21.39
N THR A 156 11.46 14.18 22.50
CA THR A 156 10.46 13.10 22.51
C THR A 156 9.09 13.61 22.05
N GLU A 157 8.65 14.78 22.52
CA GLU A 157 7.41 15.42 22.03
C GLU A 157 7.48 15.81 20.56
N LEU A 158 8.64 16.27 20.08
CA LEU A 158 8.86 16.54 18.67
C LEU A 158 8.71 15.26 17.83
N VAL A 159 9.29 14.14 18.26
CA VAL A 159 9.16 12.85 17.56
C VAL A 159 7.70 12.41 17.52
N ILE A 160 6.97 12.50 18.64
CA ILE A 160 5.53 12.17 18.70
C ILE A 160 4.75 13.05 17.71
N ARG A 161 4.99 14.36 17.71
CA ARG A 161 4.34 15.30 16.79
C ARG A 161 4.59 14.94 15.34
N LEU A 162 5.85 14.71 14.95
CA LEU A 162 6.23 14.34 13.58
C LEU A 162 5.61 12.99 13.17
N MET A 163 5.55 12.03 14.08
CA MET A 163 4.92 10.72 13.86
C MET A 163 3.42 10.87 13.58
N ILE A 164 2.70 11.64 14.41
CA ILE A 164 1.27 11.90 14.23
C ILE A 164 1.02 12.66 12.92
N GLN A 165 1.80 13.71 12.66
CA GLN A 165 1.70 14.50 11.43
C GLN A 165 2.00 13.68 10.17
N SER A 166 2.71 12.56 10.27
CA SER A 166 3.04 11.66 9.15
C SER A 166 2.00 10.55 8.90
N ILE A 167 0.97 10.42 9.73
CA ILE A 167 -0.10 9.42 9.56
C ILE A 167 -0.74 9.48 8.16
N PRO A 168 -1.07 10.65 7.58
CA PRO A 168 -1.67 10.72 6.25
C PRO A 168 -0.79 10.09 5.17
N MET A 169 0.51 10.40 5.15
CA MET A 169 1.47 9.79 4.24
C MET A 169 1.57 8.29 4.48
N ALA A 170 1.67 7.85 5.73
CA ALA A 170 1.75 6.43 6.06
C ALA A 170 0.54 5.65 5.53
N PHE A 171 -0.68 6.18 5.69
CA PHE A 171 -1.90 5.56 5.20
C PHE A 171 -1.93 5.48 3.67
N ILE A 172 -1.48 6.53 2.97
CA ILE A 172 -1.35 6.51 1.51
C ILE A 172 -0.34 5.44 1.08
N PHE A 173 0.80 5.32 1.76
CA PHE A 173 1.80 4.29 1.46
C PHE A 173 1.27 2.88 1.68
N VAL A 174 0.66 2.62 2.85
CA VAL A 174 0.05 1.34 3.16
C VAL A 174 -0.99 1.00 2.10
N ALA A 175 -1.87 1.94 1.74
CA ALA A 175 -2.90 1.71 0.74
C ALA A 175 -2.35 1.42 -0.65
N PHE A 176 -1.35 2.17 -1.10
CA PHE A 176 -0.70 1.94 -2.37
C PHE A 176 -0.01 0.58 -2.39
N PHE A 177 0.79 0.27 -1.37
CA PHE A 177 1.57 -0.95 -1.25
C PHE A 177 0.67 -2.20 -1.22
N TYR A 178 -0.35 -2.21 -0.37
CA TYR A 178 -1.31 -3.33 -0.29
C TYR A 178 -2.02 -3.56 -1.62
N THR A 179 -2.45 -2.48 -2.27
CA THR A 179 -3.17 -2.56 -3.54
C THR A 179 -2.29 -3.14 -4.64
N VAL A 180 -1.03 -2.69 -4.75
CA VAL A 180 -0.08 -3.15 -5.78
C VAL A 180 0.36 -4.59 -5.54
N ILE A 181 0.71 -4.97 -4.30
CA ILE A 181 1.12 -6.34 -3.98
C ILE A 181 -0.03 -7.32 -4.17
N THR A 182 -1.22 -6.97 -3.67
CA THR A 182 -2.40 -7.82 -3.86
C THR A 182 -2.71 -7.98 -5.34
N HIS A 183 -2.65 -6.91 -6.13
CA HIS A 183 -2.84 -6.99 -7.57
C HIS A 183 -1.84 -7.95 -8.22
N PHE A 184 -0.55 -7.80 -7.91
CA PHE A 184 0.52 -8.65 -8.44
C PHE A 184 0.30 -10.13 -8.11
N LEU A 185 0.10 -10.45 -6.83
CA LEU A 185 -0.09 -11.83 -6.35
C LEU A 185 -1.39 -12.43 -6.89
N ALA A 186 -2.53 -11.77 -6.67
CA ALA A 186 -3.84 -12.28 -7.09
C ALA A 186 -3.90 -12.49 -8.60
N ARG A 187 -3.35 -11.56 -9.40
CA ARG A 187 -3.28 -11.73 -10.86
C ARG A 187 -2.45 -12.94 -11.25
N ARG A 188 -1.27 -13.13 -10.65
CA ARG A 188 -0.40 -14.28 -10.95
C ARG A 188 -1.10 -15.61 -10.67
N LEU A 189 -1.79 -15.68 -9.53
CA LEU A 189 -2.51 -16.87 -9.06
C LEU A 189 -3.79 -17.16 -9.85
N LEU A 190 -4.54 -16.12 -10.23
CA LEU A 190 -5.70 -16.24 -11.12
C LEU A 190 -5.29 -16.77 -12.51
N ARG A 191 -4.21 -16.23 -13.08
CA ARG A 191 -3.67 -16.72 -14.37
C ARG A 191 -3.23 -18.18 -14.27
N ALA A 192 -2.58 -18.56 -13.17
CA ALA A 192 -2.24 -19.98 -12.92
C ALA A 192 -3.48 -20.88 -12.78
N SER A 193 -4.63 -20.29 -12.43
CA SER A 193 -5.91 -20.98 -12.34
C SER A 193 -6.72 -20.97 -13.64
N GLY A 194 -6.20 -20.40 -14.73
CA GLY A 194 -6.88 -20.26 -16.02
C GLY A 194 -7.86 -19.08 -16.09
N VAL A 195 -7.83 -18.17 -15.12
CA VAL A 195 -8.66 -16.97 -15.09
C VAL A 195 -7.83 -15.77 -15.52
N GLU A 196 -8.29 -15.10 -16.58
CA GLU A 196 -7.65 -13.88 -17.05
C GLU A 196 -7.91 -12.72 -16.07
N ALA A 197 -6.85 -12.02 -15.70
CA ALA A 197 -6.92 -10.79 -14.92
C ALA A 197 -6.09 -9.69 -15.60
N PRO A 198 -6.63 -8.45 -15.68
CA PRO A 198 -6.01 -7.34 -16.39
C PRO A 198 -4.62 -7.04 -15.81
N GLY A 199 -3.64 -6.78 -16.66
CA GLY A 199 -2.27 -6.44 -16.25
C GLY A 199 -1.99 -4.94 -16.32
N LEU A 200 -1.07 -4.46 -15.48
CA LEU A 200 -0.46 -3.15 -15.64
C LEU A 200 0.43 -3.10 -16.89
N PRO A 201 0.63 -1.91 -17.48
CA PRO A 201 1.62 -1.71 -18.52
C PRO A 201 3.02 -2.08 -18.01
N MET A 202 3.92 -2.41 -18.94
CA MET A 202 5.30 -2.72 -18.60
C MET A 202 5.98 -1.50 -17.98
N ALA A 203 6.99 -1.71 -17.13
CA ALA A 203 7.69 -0.62 -16.45
C ALA A 203 8.28 0.42 -17.41
N LYS A 204 8.77 -0.01 -18.58
CA LYS A 204 9.27 0.87 -19.65
C LYS A 204 8.22 1.85 -20.18
N ASP A 205 6.94 1.54 -20.03
CA ASP A 205 5.82 2.34 -20.53
C ASP A 205 5.19 3.21 -19.41
N TRP A 206 5.73 3.16 -18.19
CA TRP A 206 5.24 3.98 -17.08
C TRP A 206 5.50 5.45 -17.37
N MET A 207 4.44 6.26 -17.29
CA MET A 207 4.47 7.68 -17.52
C MET A 207 3.45 8.37 -16.62
N LEU A 208 3.93 9.23 -15.73
CA LEU A 208 3.08 10.11 -14.94
C LEU A 208 2.44 11.21 -15.81
N PRO A 209 1.22 11.65 -15.48
CA PRO A 209 0.62 12.82 -16.14
C PRO A 209 1.48 14.07 -15.96
N ARG A 210 1.65 14.86 -17.03
CA ARG A 210 2.43 16.12 -17.00
C ARG A 210 1.95 17.12 -15.93
N VAL A 211 0.66 17.10 -15.59
CA VAL A 211 0.11 17.97 -14.53
C VAL A 211 0.75 17.72 -13.15
N LEU A 212 1.24 16.51 -12.88
CA LEU A 212 1.94 16.22 -11.62
C LEU A 212 3.25 17.00 -11.48
N PHE A 213 3.95 17.28 -12.58
CA PHE A 213 5.11 18.17 -12.55
C PHE A 213 4.73 19.59 -12.12
N VAL A 214 3.61 20.12 -12.63
CA VAL A 214 3.11 21.44 -12.26
C VAL A 214 2.74 21.49 -10.78
N TYR A 215 2.01 20.50 -10.28
CA TYR A 215 1.67 20.42 -8.85
C TYR A 215 2.90 20.29 -7.97
N TYR A 216 3.90 19.52 -8.40
CA TYR A 216 5.15 19.41 -7.67
C TYR A 216 5.90 20.74 -7.61
N LEU A 217 5.97 21.48 -8.70
CA LEU A 217 6.62 22.79 -8.72
C LEU A 217 5.93 23.80 -7.80
N ILE A 218 4.59 23.84 -7.83
CA ILE A 218 3.79 24.68 -6.92
C ILE A 218 4.07 24.28 -5.47
N ALA A 219 3.93 22.98 -5.13
CA ALA A 219 4.17 22.49 -3.78
C ALA A 219 5.61 22.79 -3.30
N TYR A 220 6.60 22.64 -4.19
CA TYR A 220 8.00 22.94 -3.89
C TYR A 220 8.20 24.43 -3.57
N VAL A 221 7.68 25.34 -4.41
CA VAL A 221 7.78 26.79 -4.16
C VAL A 221 7.10 27.18 -2.85
N VAL A 222 5.90 26.65 -2.58
CA VAL A 222 5.19 26.91 -1.32
C VAL A 222 6.00 26.36 -0.13
N ASN A 223 6.63 25.19 -0.27
CA ASN A 223 7.49 24.61 0.77
C ASN A 223 8.75 25.43 1.05
N LEU A 224 9.20 26.31 0.14
CA LEU A 224 10.36 27.18 0.41
C LEU A 224 10.02 28.36 1.32
N VAL A 225 8.76 28.79 1.34
CA VAL A 225 8.32 29.97 2.09
C VAL A 225 7.59 29.62 3.39
N VAL A 226 7.09 28.38 3.52
CA VAL A 226 6.40 27.90 4.71
C VAL A 226 7.41 27.39 5.75
N PRO A 227 7.37 27.87 7.00
CA PRO A 227 8.23 27.37 8.07
C PRO A 227 7.99 25.88 8.36
N ASN A 228 9.07 25.11 8.40
CA ASN A 228 9.04 23.64 8.59
C ASN A 228 8.59 23.21 10.00
N ASP A 229 8.61 24.13 10.97
CA ASP A 229 8.27 23.92 12.37
C ASP A 229 6.83 24.32 12.72
N SER A 230 6.08 24.86 11.75
CA SER A 230 4.69 25.27 12.00
C SER A 230 3.75 24.06 12.09
N SER A 231 2.84 24.08 13.07
CA SER A 231 1.73 23.13 13.17
C SER A 231 0.55 23.51 12.26
N SER A 232 0.78 24.39 11.29
CA SER A 232 -0.26 24.84 10.37
C SER A 232 -0.71 23.70 9.46
N PHE A 233 -1.99 23.72 9.05
CA PHE A 233 -2.51 22.74 8.11
C PHE A 233 -1.65 22.63 6.84
N LEU A 234 -1.20 23.78 6.31
CA LEU A 234 -0.40 23.82 5.09
C LEU A 234 0.97 23.17 5.27
N ALA A 235 1.66 23.42 6.39
CA ALA A 235 2.94 22.78 6.66
C ALA A 235 2.81 21.26 6.81
N VAL A 236 1.80 20.78 7.54
CA VAL A 236 1.51 19.35 7.66
C VAL A 236 1.18 18.74 6.29
N ALA A 237 0.37 19.42 5.48
CA ALA A 237 0.06 18.96 4.13
C ALA A 237 1.31 18.83 3.26
N LEU A 238 2.22 19.82 3.29
CA LEU A 238 3.48 19.81 2.54
C LEU A 238 4.44 18.73 3.05
N MET A 239 4.54 18.55 4.36
CA MET A 239 5.35 17.51 5.02
C MET A 239 5.01 16.10 4.50
N ASN A 240 3.74 15.85 4.16
CA ASN A 240 3.28 14.57 3.61
C ASN A 240 3.33 14.56 2.07
N LEU A 241 2.89 15.63 1.41
CA LEU A 241 2.79 15.72 -0.04
C LEU A 241 4.15 15.70 -0.74
N MET A 242 5.15 16.40 -0.18
CA MET A 242 6.48 16.50 -0.78
C MET A 242 7.17 15.14 -0.88
N PRO A 243 7.25 14.32 0.18
CA PRO A 243 7.74 12.95 0.07
C PRO A 243 6.93 12.11 -0.92
N LEU A 244 5.58 12.14 -0.87
CA LEU A 244 4.74 11.36 -1.78
C LEU A 244 5.02 11.68 -3.25
N MET A 245 5.17 12.96 -3.60
CA MET A 245 5.57 13.37 -4.95
C MET A 245 6.97 12.86 -5.30
N ARG A 246 7.95 12.97 -4.39
CA ARG A 246 9.31 12.44 -4.60
C ARG A 246 9.27 10.94 -4.92
N TYR A 247 8.50 10.15 -4.17
CA TYR A 247 8.35 8.71 -4.44
C TYR A 247 7.65 8.43 -5.77
N ALA A 248 6.63 9.21 -6.13
CA ALA A 248 5.99 9.09 -7.45
C ALA A 248 7.00 9.32 -8.58
N PHE A 249 7.82 10.37 -8.48
CA PHE A 249 8.88 10.63 -9.46
C PHE A 249 10.03 9.63 -9.39
N ALA A 250 10.32 9.02 -8.24
CA ALA A 250 11.25 7.90 -8.16
C ALA A 250 10.74 6.69 -8.96
N ILE A 251 9.44 6.35 -8.85
CA ILE A 251 8.81 5.30 -9.67
C ILE A 251 8.88 5.65 -11.16
N GLN A 252 8.67 6.92 -11.51
CA GLN A 252 8.86 7.40 -12.89
C GLN A 252 10.30 7.22 -13.37
N ALA A 253 11.30 7.57 -12.56
CA ALA A 253 12.71 7.40 -12.88
C ALA A 253 13.04 5.92 -13.12
N ILE A 254 12.51 5.00 -12.29
CA ILE A 254 12.63 3.56 -12.53
C ILE A 254 12.06 3.18 -13.91
N GLY A 255 10.85 3.65 -14.23
CA GLY A 255 10.23 3.42 -15.53
C GLY A 255 11.08 3.93 -16.70
N PHE A 256 11.71 5.10 -16.53
CA PHE A 256 12.65 5.66 -17.50
C PHE A 256 13.89 4.80 -17.69
N PHE A 257 14.49 4.25 -16.63
CA PHE A 257 15.61 3.31 -16.75
C PHE A 257 15.21 2.01 -17.46
N PHE A 258 14.01 1.49 -17.20
CA PHE A 258 13.48 0.35 -17.96
C PHE A 258 13.27 0.68 -19.44
N PHE A 259 12.87 1.92 -19.76
CA PHE A 259 12.77 2.40 -21.13
C PHE A 259 14.14 2.45 -21.83
N ILE A 260 15.15 3.06 -21.20
CA ILE A 260 16.52 3.10 -21.77
C ILE A 260 17.05 1.68 -21.98
N ALA A 261 16.89 0.80 -20.99
CA ALA A 261 17.35 -0.58 -21.09
C ALA A 261 16.71 -1.30 -22.28
N HIS A 262 15.44 -1.03 -22.56
CA HIS A 262 14.76 -1.59 -23.72
C HIS A 262 15.31 -1.06 -25.06
N GLU A 263 15.42 0.26 -25.21
CA GLU A 263 15.92 0.88 -26.45
C GLU A 263 17.38 0.52 -26.76
N ARG A 264 18.21 0.40 -25.71
CA ARG A 264 19.63 0.04 -25.82
C ARG A 264 19.91 -1.46 -25.81
N GLY A 265 18.89 -2.31 -25.66
CA GLY A 265 19.06 -3.76 -25.59
C GLY A 265 19.82 -4.24 -24.35
N TRP A 266 19.79 -3.48 -23.25
CA TRP A 266 20.42 -3.88 -21.99
C TRP A 266 19.63 -5.00 -21.30
N HIS A 267 20.34 -5.83 -20.54
CA HIS A 267 19.72 -6.90 -19.77
C HIS A 267 18.78 -6.33 -18.69
N LYS A 268 17.63 -6.99 -18.46
CA LYS A 268 16.58 -6.53 -17.53
C LYS A 268 17.04 -6.39 -16.07
N VAL A 269 18.14 -7.04 -15.70
CA VAL A 269 18.73 -6.93 -14.36
C VAL A 269 19.24 -5.51 -14.08
N PHE A 270 19.75 -4.82 -15.09
CA PHE A 270 20.31 -3.47 -14.90
C PHE A 270 19.30 -2.45 -14.35
N PRO A 271 18.11 -2.24 -14.96
CA PRO A 271 17.12 -1.34 -14.39
C PRO A 271 16.54 -1.83 -13.05
N ILE A 272 16.56 -3.14 -12.75
CA ILE A 272 16.17 -3.68 -11.44
C ILE A 272 17.19 -3.26 -10.37
N LEU A 273 18.49 -3.39 -10.66
CA LEU A 273 19.54 -2.98 -9.73
C LEU A 273 19.54 -1.47 -9.48
N ILE A 274 19.19 -0.66 -10.49
CA ILE A 274 19.05 0.80 -10.36
C ILE A 274 17.81 1.20 -9.53
N ALA A 275 16.78 0.35 -9.47
CA ALA A 275 15.58 0.70 -8.72
C ALA A 275 15.86 0.92 -7.23
N ILE A 276 16.79 0.17 -6.65
CA ILE A 276 17.19 0.29 -5.24
C ILE A 276 17.79 1.67 -4.95
N PRO A 277 18.90 2.11 -5.58
CA PRO A 277 19.47 3.43 -5.32
C PRO A 277 18.50 4.56 -5.67
N VAL A 278 17.65 4.43 -6.70
CA VAL A 278 16.64 5.45 -7.02
C VAL A 278 15.63 5.66 -5.89
N LEU A 279 15.25 4.59 -5.17
CA LEU A 279 14.35 4.69 -4.02
C LEU A 279 15.07 5.14 -2.75
N LEU A 280 16.33 4.76 -2.56
CA LEU A 280 17.10 5.06 -1.34
C LEU A 280 17.81 6.41 -1.36
N PHE A 281 18.11 6.96 -2.54
CA PHE A 281 18.79 8.25 -2.69
C PHE A 281 17.83 9.28 -3.30
N PRO A 282 17.15 10.10 -2.46
CA PRO A 282 16.09 11.01 -2.91
C PRO A 282 16.44 11.90 -4.10
N PRO A 283 17.67 12.43 -4.25
CA PRO A 283 18.01 13.23 -5.42
C PRO A 283 17.83 12.53 -6.78
N LEU A 284 17.89 11.18 -6.84
CA LEU A 284 17.66 10.45 -8.09
C LEU A 284 16.21 10.55 -8.59
N SER A 285 15.24 10.91 -7.73
CA SER A 285 13.86 11.14 -8.18
C SER A 285 13.76 12.31 -9.17
N LEU A 286 14.73 13.24 -9.18
CA LEU A 286 14.78 14.35 -10.13
C LEU A 286 14.86 13.88 -11.58
N ILE A 287 15.43 12.70 -11.84
CA ILE A 287 15.42 12.10 -13.18
C ILE A 287 13.98 11.88 -13.66
N GLY A 288 13.10 11.41 -12.77
CA GLY A 288 11.69 11.23 -13.07
C GLY A 288 10.95 12.55 -13.26
N VAL A 289 11.32 13.59 -12.50
CA VAL A 289 10.81 14.95 -12.70
C VAL A 289 11.14 15.44 -14.11
N ILE A 290 12.39 15.30 -14.53
CA ILE A 290 12.86 15.69 -15.87
C ILE A 290 12.16 14.86 -16.96
N ASP A 291 11.98 13.55 -16.77
CA ASP A 291 11.30 12.66 -17.71
C ASP A 291 9.82 13.03 -17.95
N VAL A 292 9.16 13.60 -16.93
CA VAL A 292 7.77 14.08 -17.04
C VAL A 292 7.71 15.48 -17.64
N ALA A 293 8.62 16.36 -17.22
CA ALA A 293 8.65 17.76 -17.66
C ALA A 293 9.08 17.89 -19.13
N LEU A 294 10.06 17.09 -19.55
CA LEU A 294 10.68 17.16 -20.86
C LEU A 294 10.54 15.83 -21.61
N PRO A 295 10.37 15.83 -22.94
CA PRO A 295 10.23 14.59 -23.72
C PRO A 295 11.57 13.88 -23.96
N ILE A 296 12.38 13.67 -22.91
CA ILE A 296 13.76 13.15 -23.01
C ILE A 296 13.84 11.75 -23.62
N ARG A 297 12.79 10.94 -23.48
CA ARG A 297 12.72 9.59 -24.10
C ARG A 297 12.89 9.61 -25.61
N LYS A 298 12.49 10.70 -26.29
CA LYS A 298 12.63 10.83 -27.74
C LYS A 298 14.09 10.78 -28.19
N ALA A 299 15.01 11.30 -27.37
CA ALA A 299 16.44 11.31 -27.68
C ALA A 299 17.10 9.92 -27.65
N PHE A 300 16.42 8.92 -27.08
CA PHE A 300 16.96 7.55 -26.94
C PHE A 300 16.31 6.54 -27.89
N LYS A 301 15.27 6.92 -28.63
CA LYS A 301 14.70 6.05 -29.66
C LYS A 301 15.70 5.91 -30.79
N LYS A 302 15.98 4.67 -31.20
CA LYS A 302 16.77 4.43 -32.42
C LYS A 302 16.01 5.03 -33.62
N SER A 303 16.73 5.82 -34.42
CA SER A 303 16.22 6.32 -35.69
C SER A 303 16.03 5.19 -36.69
#